data_AF-L1IIE4-F1
#
_entry.id   AF-L1IIE4-F1
#
_cell.length_a   1.000
_cell.length_b   1.000
_cell.length_c   1.000
_cell.angle_alpha   90.00
_cell.angle_beta   90.00
_cell.angle_gamma   90.00
#
_symmetry.space_group_name_H-M   'P 1'
#
loop_
_entity.id
_entity.type
_entity.pdbx_description
1 polymer ?
#
loop_
_entity_poly.entity_id
_entity_poly.type
_entity_poly.pdbx_seq_one_letter_code
_entity_poly.pdbx_strand_id
1 'polypeptide(L)'
;MGYSNDPASTFIFCEEAVDANPRPCPCFIRRYFVPLKRASPKFDLSNLREGRVDVGCRCITGSLFRSQSLRHNTEISLCFGGVGAGEEPLTVRISGGLVRNLMPDENHCSLRLKQCIDKFLLSRDEPYENVNDPTMKISKQKERQLAAKEAQNSRGIECRRSDLANAVYDALSYKMKSEEEGNDMQDGSAIMVELHPDGEPVDSFLQRLRKEWSGGDGEGDTTSSRKEFLVFLGDDKGLENEDSSLIQEMASKVRGRYHKVALGSSMLLASHCIVVMNFLLDSMLHACPQRLWDGPGKLVEKRRKQTQARRKKHQKTGTASERCTDPNMLKDP
;
A
#
# COMPACT_ATOMS: atom_id res chain seq x y z
N MET A 1 0.12 14.36 -14.36
CA MET A 1 1.24 13.39 -14.27
C MET A 1 0.64 11.98 -14.26
N GLY A 2 0.71 11.25 -15.37
CA GLY A 2 0.28 9.84 -15.39
C GLY A 2 1.37 8.96 -14.78
N TYR A 3 1.10 8.42 -13.60
CA TYR A 3 1.90 7.33 -13.05
C TYR A 3 1.63 6.07 -13.89
N SER A 4 2.62 5.20 -14.04
CA SER A 4 2.35 3.82 -14.48
C SER A 4 1.34 3.23 -13.48
N ASN A 5 0.16 2.83 -13.98
CA ASN A 5 -0.92 2.25 -13.17
C ASN A 5 -0.62 0.82 -12.71
N ASP A 6 0.60 0.31 -12.89
CA ASP A 6 1.00 -0.99 -12.37
C ASP A 6 1.47 -0.82 -10.91
N PRO A 7 0.65 -1.21 -9.92
CA PRO A 7 1.06 -1.17 -8.53
C PRO A 7 2.26 -2.10 -8.27
N ALA A 8 2.53 -3.10 -9.13
CA ALA A 8 3.72 -3.93 -9.00
C ALA A 8 5.04 -3.15 -9.22
N SER A 9 4.99 -1.96 -9.84
CA SER A 9 6.15 -1.08 -10.01
C SER A 9 6.63 -0.42 -8.71
N THR A 10 5.83 -0.48 -7.64
CA THR A 10 6.17 0.07 -6.32
C THR A 10 6.91 -0.93 -5.42
N PHE A 11 6.83 -2.23 -5.75
CA PHE A 11 7.41 -3.31 -4.97
C PHE A 11 8.76 -3.78 -5.53
N ILE A 12 9.62 -4.26 -4.64
CA ILE A 12 10.91 -4.85 -5.01
C ILE A 12 10.81 -6.35 -4.75
N PHE A 13 10.73 -7.14 -5.82
CA PHE A 13 10.72 -8.60 -5.75
C PHE A 13 12.16 -9.15 -5.68
N CYS A 14 12.34 -10.30 -5.04
CA CYS A 14 13.59 -11.03 -5.16
C CYS A 14 13.77 -11.50 -6.59
N GLU A 15 14.95 -11.27 -7.18
CA GLU A 15 15.28 -11.92 -8.44
C GLU A 15 15.22 -13.44 -8.26
N GLU A 16 14.81 -14.14 -9.31
CA GLU A 16 14.95 -15.58 -9.43
C GLU A 16 16.45 -15.90 -9.26
N ALA A 17 16.93 -16.15 -8.04
CA ALA A 17 18.16 -16.91 -7.80
C ALA A 17 18.07 -18.28 -8.51
N VAL A 18 18.52 -18.28 -9.76
CA VAL A 18 18.48 -19.43 -10.68
C VAL A 18 19.20 -20.65 -10.10
N ASP A 19 20.09 -20.47 -9.12
CA ASP A 19 20.96 -21.54 -8.66
C ASP A 19 20.75 -21.92 -7.18
N ALA A 20 20.46 -23.21 -6.97
CA ALA A 20 20.72 -24.04 -5.78
C ALA A 20 19.55 -24.50 -4.87
N ASN A 21 18.27 -24.29 -5.20
CA ASN A 21 17.18 -25.09 -4.59
C ASN A 21 15.88 -24.90 -5.38
N PRO A 22 15.05 -25.94 -5.59
CA PRO A 22 13.69 -25.76 -6.13
C PRO A 22 12.93 -24.95 -5.08
N ARG A 23 12.79 -23.65 -5.33
CA ARG A 23 12.24 -22.73 -4.32
C ARG A 23 10.74 -23.00 -4.19
N PRO A 24 10.21 -23.04 -2.96
CA PRO A 24 8.81 -23.42 -2.77
C PRO A 24 7.81 -22.44 -3.38
N CYS A 25 8.10 -21.14 -3.53
CA CYS A 25 7.18 -20.17 -4.14
C CYS A 25 7.89 -18.90 -4.68
N PRO A 26 7.37 -18.23 -5.73
CA PRO A 26 7.82 -16.89 -6.15
C PRO A 26 7.46 -15.80 -5.12
N CYS A 27 8.11 -14.64 -5.20
CA CYS A 27 7.80 -13.51 -4.34
C CYS A 27 6.37 -12.99 -4.60
N PHE A 28 5.66 -12.65 -3.52
CA PHE A 28 4.28 -12.16 -3.57
C PHE A 28 4.11 -10.83 -2.82
N ILE A 29 3.06 -10.10 -3.19
CA ILE A 29 2.67 -8.85 -2.53
C ILE A 29 1.75 -9.17 -1.35
N ARG A 30 1.90 -8.44 -0.25
CA ARG A 30 1.02 -8.48 0.93
C ARG A 30 0.31 -7.13 1.05
N ARG A 31 -1.01 -7.12 1.03
CA ARG A 31 -1.83 -5.93 1.25
C ARG A 31 -2.68 -6.18 2.48
N TYR A 32 -2.57 -5.32 3.48
CA TYR A 32 -3.41 -5.36 4.67
C TYR A 32 -4.48 -4.28 4.56
N PHE A 33 -5.73 -4.62 4.81
CA PHE A 33 -6.85 -3.69 4.87
C PHE A 33 -7.39 -3.67 6.30
N VAL A 34 -7.37 -2.48 6.91
CA VAL A 34 -7.82 -2.28 8.29
C VAL A 34 -8.89 -1.18 8.29
N PRO A 35 -10.19 -1.54 8.26
CA PRO A 35 -11.25 -0.59 8.52
C PRO A 35 -11.18 -0.14 9.98
N LEU A 36 -10.96 1.16 10.17
CA LEU A 36 -10.95 1.85 11.45
C LEU A 36 -12.32 2.49 11.65
N LYS A 37 -13.26 1.72 12.20
CA LYS A 37 -14.67 2.07 12.31
C LYS A 37 -14.88 3.31 13.20
N ARG A 38 -14.04 3.46 14.22
CA ARG A 38 -14.12 4.59 15.17
C ARG A 38 -13.21 5.77 14.82
N ALA A 39 -12.26 5.59 13.92
CA ALA A 39 -11.26 6.61 13.65
C ALA A 39 -11.81 7.65 12.68
N SER A 40 -11.72 8.92 13.08
CA SER A 40 -11.95 10.07 12.21
C SER A 40 -10.64 10.47 11.51
N PRO A 41 -10.68 10.90 10.24
CA PRO A 41 -9.55 11.55 9.57
C PRO A 41 -9.03 12.82 10.29
N LYS A 42 -9.86 13.48 11.10
CA LYS A 42 -9.53 14.74 11.81
C LYS A 42 -9.10 14.52 13.26
N PHE A 43 -8.53 13.35 13.57
CA PHE A 43 -8.12 12.99 14.93
C PHE A 43 -7.07 13.95 15.54
N ASP A 44 -7.05 14.01 16.87
CA ASP A 44 -6.05 14.78 17.63
C ASP A 44 -4.78 13.95 17.90
N LEU A 45 -3.62 14.57 17.71
CA LEU A 45 -2.32 13.97 18.01
C LEU A 45 -2.07 13.80 19.50
N SER A 46 -2.70 14.60 20.36
CA SER A 46 -2.54 14.49 21.81
C SER A 46 -3.26 13.27 22.40
N ASN A 47 -4.27 12.74 21.70
CA ASN A 47 -5.13 11.66 22.18
C ASN A 47 -5.47 10.62 21.09
N LEU A 48 -4.47 9.84 20.67
CA LEU A 48 -4.64 8.81 19.63
C LEU A 48 -5.63 7.68 19.98
N ARG A 49 -5.95 7.52 21.27
CA ARG A 49 -6.90 6.50 21.75
C ARG A 49 -8.34 6.92 21.49
N GLU A 50 -8.59 8.22 21.38
CA GLU A 50 -9.87 8.75 20.92
C GLU A 50 -10.05 8.40 19.43
N GLY A 51 -11.10 7.66 19.12
CA GLY A 51 -11.28 7.07 17.79
C GLY A 51 -10.33 5.90 17.45
N ARG A 52 -9.48 5.46 18.40
CA ARG A 52 -8.61 4.28 18.25
C ARG A 52 -7.60 4.34 17.09
N VAL A 53 -7.09 5.53 16.78
CA VAL A 53 -6.04 5.74 15.77
C VAL A 53 -4.73 5.05 16.18
N ASP A 54 -4.50 4.87 17.48
CA ASP A 54 -3.41 4.08 18.04
C ASP A 54 -3.38 2.64 17.50
N VAL A 55 -4.54 2.05 17.19
CA VAL A 55 -4.63 0.71 16.56
C VAL A 55 -4.06 0.75 15.14
N GLY A 56 -4.46 1.75 14.34
CA GLY A 56 -3.93 1.94 12.98
C GLY A 56 -2.41 2.13 12.97
N CYS A 57 -1.88 2.93 13.91
CA CYS A 57 -0.43 3.12 14.08
C CYS A 57 0.30 1.81 14.38
N ARG A 58 -0.22 0.99 15.31
CA ARG A 58 0.35 -0.33 15.61
C ARG A 58 0.24 -1.30 14.44
N CYS A 59 -0.82 -1.23 13.64
CA CYS A 59 -0.95 -2.01 12.42
C CYS A 59 0.07 -1.62 11.35
N ILE A 60 0.40 -0.32 11.22
CA ILE A 60 1.50 0.15 10.36
C ILE A 60 2.82 -0.48 10.83
N THR A 61 3.10 -0.43 12.14
CA THR A 61 4.33 -1.01 12.68
C THR A 61 4.41 -2.52 12.44
N GLY A 62 3.34 -3.25 12.77
CA GLY A 62 3.28 -4.70 12.59
C GLY A 62 3.34 -5.17 11.13
N SER A 63 2.85 -4.35 10.19
CA SER A 63 2.83 -4.69 8.76
C SER A 63 4.15 -4.38 8.06
N LEU A 64 4.76 -3.22 8.34
CA LEU A 64 5.88 -2.74 7.53
C LEU A 64 7.25 -3.00 8.15
N PHE A 65 7.40 -2.95 9.47
CA PHE A 65 8.72 -2.93 10.08
C PHE A 65 9.32 -4.32 10.29
N ARG A 66 10.63 -4.39 10.11
CA ARG A 66 11.54 -5.45 10.57
C ARG A 66 12.61 -4.81 11.44
N SER A 67 13.46 -5.63 12.06
CA SER A 67 14.55 -5.13 12.92
C SER A 67 15.49 -4.13 12.23
N GLN A 68 15.77 -4.30 10.94
CA GLN A 68 16.74 -3.48 10.20
C GLN A 68 16.21 -2.87 8.90
N SER A 69 14.92 -3.04 8.59
CA SER A 69 14.37 -2.60 7.31
C SER A 69 12.85 -2.48 7.33
N LEU A 70 12.30 -2.00 6.22
CA LEU A 70 10.88 -2.13 5.91
C LEU A 70 10.65 -3.33 4.98
N ARG A 71 9.46 -3.92 5.05
CA ARG A 71 8.97 -4.93 4.10
C ARG A 71 8.58 -4.25 2.79
N HIS A 72 9.42 -4.40 1.77
CA HIS A 72 9.23 -3.75 0.47
C HIS A 72 8.16 -4.38 -0.42
N ASN A 73 7.63 -5.54 -0.04
CA ASN A 73 6.53 -6.25 -0.69
C ASN A 73 5.22 -6.13 0.12
N THR A 74 5.12 -5.14 1.01
CA THR A 74 3.96 -4.97 1.89
C THR A 74 3.36 -3.57 1.77
N GLU A 75 2.03 -3.54 1.71
CA GLU A 75 1.19 -2.36 1.75
C GLU A 75 0.16 -2.51 2.87
N ILE A 76 -0.19 -1.40 3.50
CA ILE A 76 -1.30 -1.32 4.45
C ILE A 76 -2.23 -0.17 4.08
N SER A 77 -3.51 -0.44 4.07
CA SER A 77 -4.59 0.52 3.85
C SER A 77 -5.39 0.66 5.14
N LEU A 78 -5.37 1.87 5.70
CA LEU A 78 -6.20 2.25 6.85
C LEU A 78 -7.44 2.96 6.33
N CYS A 79 -8.63 2.38 6.52
CA CYS A 79 -9.88 2.95 6.04
C CYS A 79 -10.59 3.64 7.22
N PHE A 80 -10.48 4.96 7.30
CA PHE A 80 -11.14 5.81 8.29
C PHE A 80 -12.61 6.03 7.89
N GLY A 81 -13.49 6.08 8.89
CA GLY A 81 -14.92 6.35 8.66
C GLY A 81 -15.73 5.11 8.29
N GLY A 82 -15.75 4.11 9.17
CA GLY A 82 -16.76 3.06 9.09
C GLY A 82 -18.18 3.64 9.16
N VAL A 83 -19.13 2.95 8.53
CA VAL A 83 -20.57 3.24 8.56
C VAL A 83 -20.99 3.72 9.95
N GLY A 84 -21.35 4.99 10.09
CA GLY A 84 -21.77 5.60 11.36
C GLY A 84 -20.94 6.80 11.85
N ALA A 85 -19.77 7.09 11.28
CA ALA A 85 -18.93 8.22 11.73
C ALA A 85 -19.39 9.61 11.24
N GLY A 86 -20.43 9.71 10.39
CA GLY A 86 -20.97 10.98 9.88
C GLY A 86 -20.02 11.79 8.97
N GLU A 87 -18.80 11.31 8.75
CA GLU A 87 -17.78 11.92 7.89
C GLU A 87 -17.57 11.12 6.61
N GLU A 88 -17.11 11.78 5.55
CA GLU A 88 -16.76 11.10 4.28
C GLU A 88 -15.65 10.07 4.52
N PRO A 89 -15.77 8.85 3.96
CA PRO A 89 -14.77 7.80 4.15
C PRO A 89 -13.44 8.20 3.52
N LEU A 90 -12.35 7.96 4.24
CA LEU A 90 -11.00 8.26 3.80
C LEU A 90 -10.11 7.03 3.98
N THR A 91 -9.45 6.59 2.92
CA THR A 91 -8.42 5.55 3.01
C THR A 91 -7.04 6.16 2.89
N VAL A 92 -6.15 5.77 3.81
CA VAL A 92 -4.72 6.07 3.74
C VAL A 92 -3.96 4.79 3.43
N ARG A 93 -3.36 4.72 2.26
CA ARG A 93 -2.51 3.62 1.80
C ARG A 93 -1.03 3.94 2.04
N ILE A 94 -0.31 3.02 2.65
CA ILE A 94 1.12 3.15 2.95
C ILE A 94 1.87 1.98 2.33
N SER A 95 2.85 2.28 1.47
CA SER A 95 3.65 1.30 0.74
C SER A 95 5.05 1.19 1.31
N GLY A 96 5.39 0.00 1.85
CA GLY A 96 6.70 -0.29 2.42
C GLY A 96 7.86 -0.25 1.41
N GLY A 97 7.57 -0.40 0.11
CA GLY A 97 8.55 -0.22 -0.97
C GLY A 97 8.93 1.25 -1.21
N LEU A 98 8.00 2.17 -0.93
CA LEU A 98 8.12 3.58 -1.29
C LEU A 98 8.39 4.50 -0.10
N VAL A 99 7.80 4.20 1.06
CA VAL A 99 7.84 5.05 2.24
C VAL A 99 9.27 5.27 2.75
N ARG A 100 9.54 6.49 3.24
CA ARG A 100 10.86 6.90 3.73
C ARG A 100 10.73 7.63 5.06
N ASN A 101 11.76 7.47 5.90
CA ASN A 101 11.88 8.10 7.21
C ASN A 101 10.62 7.86 8.08
N LEU A 102 10.04 6.67 7.99
CA LEU A 102 8.98 6.24 8.90
C LEU A 102 9.67 5.55 10.08
N MET A 103 9.24 5.90 11.29
CA MET A 103 9.72 5.31 12.54
C MET A 103 8.61 4.42 13.13
N PRO A 104 8.96 3.34 13.84
CA PRO A 104 7.99 2.36 14.32
C PRO A 104 7.16 2.85 15.52
N ASP A 105 7.44 4.04 16.06
CA ASP A 105 6.71 4.60 17.18
C ASP A 105 5.35 5.18 16.77
N GLU A 106 4.36 5.04 17.65
CA GLU A 106 2.98 5.46 17.39
C GLU A 106 2.88 6.97 17.12
N ASN A 107 3.65 7.78 17.85
CA ASN A 107 3.62 9.24 17.74
C ASN A 107 4.14 9.73 16.37
N HIS A 108 5.22 9.14 15.87
CA HIS A 108 5.76 9.48 14.56
C HIS A 108 4.84 8.96 13.45
N CYS A 109 4.28 7.76 13.60
CA CYS A 109 3.29 7.23 12.66
C CYS A 109 2.05 8.15 12.59
N SER A 110 1.50 8.54 13.73
CA SER A 110 0.30 9.39 13.80
C SER A 110 0.58 10.79 13.26
N LEU A 111 1.73 11.40 13.59
CA LEU A 111 2.15 12.67 13.03
C LEU A 111 2.24 12.62 11.50
N ARG A 112 2.81 11.54 10.96
CA ARG A 112 2.95 11.35 9.50
C ARG A 112 1.62 11.13 8.83
N LEU A 113 0.72 10.37 9.43
CA LEU A 113 -0.65 10.21 8.98
C LEU A 113 -1.36 11.56 8.94
N LYS A 114 -1.35 12.30 10.06
CA LYS A 114 -2.03 13.59 10.19
C LYS A 114 -1.54 14.60 9.16
N GLN A 115 -0.23 14.72 8.97
CA GLN A 115 0.35 15.60 7.94
C GLN A 115 -0.13 15.26 6.53
N CYS A 116 -0.23 13.98 6.19
CA CYS A 116 -0.68 13.56 4.85
C CYS A 116 -2.18 13.77 4.67
N ILE A 117 -2.97 13.45 5.70
CA ILE A 117 -4.43 13.62 5.69
C ILE A 117 -4.78 15.11 5.64
N ASP A 118 -4.17 15.96 6.48
CA ASP A 118 -4.44 17.40 6.50
C ASP A 118 -4.10 18.04 5.16
N LYS A 119 -2.95 17.68 4.57
CA LYS A 119 -2.60 18.16 3.24
C LYS A 119 -3.62 17.74 2.17
N PHE A 120 -4.09 16.51 2.25
CA PHE A 120 -5.10 15.99 1.32
C PHE A 120 -6.45 16.71 1.51
N LEU A 121 -6.88 16.94 2.74
CA LEU A 121 -8.11 17.65 3.06
C LEU A 121 -8.02 19.14 2.70
N LEU A 122 -6.89 19.81 2.99
CA LEU A 122 -6.66 21.22 2.63
C LEU A 122 -6.60 21.44 1.13
N SER A 123 -6.16 20.45 0.34
CA SER A 123 -6.19 20.55 -1.12
C SER A 123 -7.61 20.60 -1.73
N ARG A 124 -8.65 20.43 -0.90
CA ARG A 124 -10.07 20.53 -1.26
C ARG A 124 -10.62 21.96 -1.18
N ASP A 125 -10.11 22.75 -0.24
CA ASP A 125 -10.72 24.00 0.18
C ASP A 125 -9.94 25.20 -0.39
N GLU A 126 -9.89 25.35 -1.73
CA GLU A 126 -9.29 26.50 -2.46
C GLU A 126 -7.81 26.80 -2.14
N PRO A 127 -7.07 27.55 -3.00
CA PRO A 127 -5.68 27.88 -2.69
C PRO A 127 -5.63 28.70 -1.40
N TYR A 128 -4.69 28.34 -0.53
CA TYR A 128 -4.36 29.11 0.66
C TYR A 128 -3.84 30.51 0.24
N GLU A 129 -4.73 31.44 -0.04
CA GLU A 129 -4.47 32.88 -0.01
C GLU A 129 -4.84 33.40 1.37
N ASN A 130 -3.88 33.42 2.28
CA ASN A 130 -3.75 34.43 3.34
C ASN A 130 -2.51 34.11 4.21
N VAL A 131 -1.72 35.03 4.73
CA VAL A 131 -1.82 36.47 4.91
C VAL A 131 -0.38 36.97 4.84
N ASN A 132 -0.21 38.22 4.45
CA ASN A 132 0.90 39.07 4.84
C ASN A 132 1.22 38.94 6.35
N ASP A 133 2.05 37.98 6.74
CA ASP A 133 2.86 38.09 7.95
C ASP A 133 4.18 38.77 7.54
N PRO A 134 4.35 40.08 7.79
CA PRO A 134 5.54 40.81 7.41
C PRO A 134 6.80 40.35 8.17
N THR A 135 6.70 39.43 9.14
CA THR A 135 7.84 38.98 9.94
C THR A 135 8.52 37.69 9.47
N MET A 136 8.02 37.00 8.44
CA MET A 136 8.67 35.78 7.94
C MET A 136 9.02 35.86 6.46
N LYS A 137 10.06 36.63 6.13
CA LYS A 137 10.82 36.43 4.87
C LYS A 137 11.56 35.10 4.95
N ILE A 138 10.86 33.99 4.72
CA ILE A 138 11.50 32.70 4.55
C ILE A 138 12.34 32.82 3.27
N SER A 139 13.65 32.55 3.38
CA SER A 139 14.49 32.57 2.18
C SER A 139 13.97 31.52 1.19
N LYS A 140 14.01 31.82 -0.11
CA LYS A 140 13.65 30.84 -1.17
C LYS A 140 14.35 29.48 -1.00
N GLN A 141 15.51 29.47 -0.35
CA GLN A 141 16.24 28.25 0.00
C GLN A 141 15.56 27.44 1.12
N LYS A 142 15.06 28.10 2.17
CA LYS A 142 14.34 27.47 3.28
C LYS A 142 12.96 26.96 2.86
N GLU A 143 12.26 27.66 1.97
CA GLU A 143 11.02 27.17 1.33
C GLU A 143 11.27 25.89 0.53
N ARG A 144 12.31 25.87 -0.32
CA ARG A 144 12.71 24.68 -1.08
C ARG A 144 13.06 23.50 -0.18
N GLN A 145 13.74 23.75 0.92
CA GLN A 145 14.08 22.71 1.91
C GLN A 145 12.82 22.15 2.59
N LEU A 146 11.87 23.01 2.97
CA LEU A 146 10.61 22.59 3.58
C LEU A 146 9.77 21.76 2.61
N ALA A 147 9.59 22.23 1.38
CA ALA A 147 8.88 21.50 0.33
C ALA A 147 9.53 20.15 0.01
N ALA A 148 10.87 20.08 0.00
CA ALA A 148 11.59 18.82 -0.20
C ALA A 148 11.37 17.85 0.97
N LYS A 149 11.40 18.35 2.22
CA LYS A 149 11.14 17.55 3.43
C LYS A 149 9.71 17.04 3.46
N GLU A 150 8.74 17.88 3.07
CA GLU A 150 7.33 17.48 2.95
C GLU A 150 7.12 16.44 1.86
N ALA A 151 7.69 16.63 0.67
CA ALA A 151 7.62 15.65 -0.41
C ALA A 151 8.26 14.30 -0.03
N GLN A 152 9.32 14.35 0.79
CA GLN A 152 9.93 13.15 1.36
C GLN A 152 9.02 12.50 2.41
N ASN A 153 8.30 13.30 3.20
CA ASN A 153 7.40 12.83 4.25
C ASN A 153 6.09 12.24 3.70
N SER A 154 5.56 12.75 2.59
CA SER A 154 4.38 12.18 1.94
C SER A 154 4.71 11.01 1.01
N ARG A 155 6.00 10.74 0.77
CA ARG A 155 6.41 9.68 -0.15
C ARG A 155 5.93 8.31 0.35
N GLY A 156 5.22 7.59 -0.52
CA GLY A 156 4.72 6.24 -0.23
C GLY A 156 3.50 6.21 0.69
N ILE A 157 2.93 7.38 1.03
CA ILE A 157 1.66 7.53 1.74
C ILE A 157 0.69 8.21 0.78
N GLU A 158 -0.45 7.60 0.54
CA GLU A 158 -1.46 8.09 -0.38
C GLU A 158 -2.81 8.13 0.30
N CYS A 159 -3.47 9.28 0.24
CA CYS A 159 -4.80 9.48 0.79
C CYS A 159 -5.81 9.48 -0.36
N ARG A 160 -6.95 8.82 -0.18
CA ARG A 160 -8.06 8.77 -1.14
C ARG A 160 -9.38 8.89 -0.38
N ARG A 161 -10.37 9.56 -0.98
CA ARG A 161 -11.75 9.51 -0.51
C ARG A 161 -12.37 8.20 -1.00
N SER A 162 -12.25 7.19 -0.16
CA SER A 162 -12.66 5.83 -0.50
C SER A 162 -12.97 5.09 0.78
N ASP A 163 -14.04 4.30 0.73
CA ASP A 163 -14.37 3.28 1.71
C ASP A 163 -13.54 2.00 1.47
N LEU A 164 -13.84 0.95 2.23
CA LEU A 164 -13.21 -0.35 2.10
C LEU A 164 -13.42 -0.95 0.70
N ALA A 165 -14.64 -0.88 0.15
CA ALA A 165 -14.95 -1.41 -1.19
C ALA A 165 -14.08 -0.78 -2.26
N ASN A 166 -14.04 0.55 -2.29
CA ASN A 166 -13.26 1.29 -3.27
C ASN A 166 -11.75 1.09 -3.07
N ALA A 167 -11.28 0.98 -1.82
CA ALA A 167 -9.88 0.67 -1.55
C ALA A 167 -9.45 -0.72 -2.07
N VAL A 168 -10.34 -1.71 -1.94
CA VAL A 168 -10.13 -3.07 -2.48
C VAL A 168 -10.18 -3.06 -3.99
N TYR A 169 -11.19 -2.39 -4.57
CA TYR A 169 -11.33 -2.21 -6.00
C TYR A 169 -10.08 -1.56 -6.59
N ASP A 170 -9.59 -0.47 -6.00
CA ASP A 170 -8.38 0.22 -6.42
C ASP A 170 -7.14 -0.68 -6.40
N ALA A 171 -7.00 -1.53 -5.38
CA ALA A 171 -5.91 -2.48 -5.29
C ALA A 171 -5.97 -3.56 -6.39
N LEU A 172 -7.17 -3.88 -6.88
CA LEU A 172 -7.43 -4.90 -7.89
C LEU A 172 -7.63 -4.31 -9.31
N SER A 173 -7.78 -2.99 -9.43
CA SER A 173 -8.18 -2.29 -10.66
C SER A 173 -7.28 -2.57 -11.87
N TYR A 174 -5.98 -2.81 -11.62
CA TYR A 174 -5.04 -3.15 -12.69
C TYR A 174 -5.34 -4.53 -13.31
N LYS A 175 -5.93 -5.47 -12.56
CA LYS A 175 -6.34 -6.79 -13.06
C LYS A 175 -7.67 -6.72 -13.81
N MET A 176 -8.57 -5.85 -13.37
CA MET A 176 -9.85 -5.64 -14.07
C MET A 176 -9.63 -4.98 -15.44
N LYS A 177 -8.69 -4.04 -15.56
CA LYS A 177 -8.35 -3.43 -16.85
C LYS A 177 -7.75 -4.43 -17.85
N SER A 178 -7.06 -5.46 -17.38
CA SER A 178 -6.57 -6.52 -18.28
C SER A 178 -7.67 -7.42 -18.83
N GLU A 179 -8.83 -7.55 -18.15
CA GLU A 179 -9.99 -8.25 -18.70
C GLU A 179 -10.61 -7.48 -19.87
N GLU A 180 -10.74 -6.16 -19.75
CA GLU A 180 -11.31 -5.31 -20.82
C GLU A 180 -10.44 -5.31 -22.09
N GLU A 181 -9.13 -5.49 -21.94
CA GLU A 181 -8.17 -5.59 -23.05
C GLU A 181 -8.08 -6.99 -23.68
N GLY A 182 -8.93 -7.94 -23.27
CA GLY A 182 -9.02 -9.27 -23.87
C GLY A 182 -7.85 -10.21 -23.59
N ASN A 183 -7.01 -9.89 -22.59
CA ASN A 183 -6.03 -10.84 -22.08
C ASN A 183 -6.75 -11.85 -21.17
N ASP A 184 -6.51 -13.14 -21.39
CA ASP A 184 -7.00 -14.19 -20.50
C ASP A 184 -6.60 -13.87 -19.06
N MET A 185 -7.60 -13.54 -18.24
CA MET A 185 -7.41 -13.26 -16.84
C MET A 185 -6.93 -14.56 -16.19
N GLN A 186 -5.64 -14.60 -15.82
CA GLN A 186 -5.10 -15.76 -15.12
C GLN A 186 -5.82 -15.91 -13.77
N ASP A 187 -6.68 -16.92 -13.74
CA ASP A 187 -7.55 -17.27 -12.64
C ASP A 187 -6.75 -17.44 -11.32
N GLY A 188 -7.26 -16.92 -10.21
CA GLY A 188 -6.70 -17.22 -8.88
C GLY A 188 -5.36 -16.57 -8.49
N SER A 189 -4.94 -15.47 -9.14
CA SER A 189 -3.72 -14.72 -8.77
C SER A 189 -3.87 -13.84 -7.50
N ALA A 190 -5.11 -13.46 -7.13
CA ALA A 190 -5.41 -12.78 -5.88
C ALA A 190 -5.98 -13.76 -4.85
N ILE A 191 -5.36 -13.81 -3.66
CA ILE A 191 -5.83 -14.57 -2.51
C ILE A 191 -6.31 -13.58 -1.46
N MET A 192 -7.61 -13.58 -1.23
CA MET A 192 -8.31 -12.72 -0.27
C MET A 192 -8.51 -13.53 1.01
N VAL A 193 -7.95 -13.03 2.11
CA VAL A 193 -7.93 -13.70 3.41
C VAL A 193 -8.60 -12.81 4.43
N GLU A 194 -9.77 -13.21 4.92
CA GLU A 194 -10.40 -12.59 6.08
C GLU A 194 -9.91 -13.27 7.36
N LEU A 195 -9.29 -12.50 8.25
CA LEU A 195 -8.89 -13.00 9.56
C LEU A 195 -10.09 -12.99 10.51
N HIS A 196 -10.58 -14.18 10.86
CA HIS A 196 -11.80 -14.37 11.63
C HIS A 196 -11.66 -15.56 12.59
N PRO A 197 -12.18 -15.48 13.83
CA PRO A 197 -12.07 -16.57 14.81
C PRO A 197 -12.69 -17.89 14.32
N ASP A 198 -13.83 -17.81 13.63
CA ASP A 198 -14.52 -18.98 13.07
C ASP A 198 -13.98 -19.46 11.70
N GLY A 199 -12.80 -18.97 11.30
CA GLY A 199 -12.16 -19.40 10.05
C GLY A 199 -11.49 -20.76 10.13
N GLU A 200 -11.04 -21.28 8.98
CA GLU A 200 -10.20 -22.47 8.95
C GLU A 200 -8.83 -22.17 9.62
N PRO A 201 -8.21 -23.13 10.34
CA PRO A 201 -6.88 -22.92 10.91
C PRO A 201 -5.85 -22.49 9.86
N VAL A 202 -5.10 -21.42 10.17
CA VAL A 202 -4.14 -20.82 9.23
C VAL A 202 -3.06 -21.78 8.75
N ASP A 203 -2.63 -22.73 9.58
CA ASP A 203 -1.66 -23.75 9.21
C ASP A 203 -2.21 -24.68 8.12
N SER A 204 -3.46 -25.12 8.27
CA SER A 204 -4.16 -25.96 7.29
C SER A 204 -4.35 -25.22 5.97
N PHE A 205 -4.78 -23.95 6.03
CA PHE A 205 -4.89 -23.06 4.88
C PHE A 205 -3.55 -22.91 4.12
N LEU A 206 -2.48 -22.56 4.84
CA LEU A 206 -1.17 -22.32 4.23
C LEU A 206 -0.52 -23.61 3.70
N GLN A 207 -0.73 -24.76 4.34
CA GLN A 207 -0.27 -26.06 3.82
C GLN A 207 -0.95 -26.41 2.50
N ARG A 208 -2.28 -26.18 2.40
CA ARG A 208 -3.03 -26.38 1.17
C ARG A 208 -2.51 -25.46 0.06
N LEU A 209 -2.37 -24.16 0.33
CA LEU A 209 -1.78 -23.22 -0.63
C LEU A 209 -0.38 -23.62 -1.06
N ARG A 210 0.47 -24.06 -0.12
CA ARG A 210 1.83 -24.51 -0.43
C ARG A 210 1.82 -25.70 -1.38
N LYS A 211 0.95 -26.68 -1.16
CA LYS A 211 0.80 -27.85 -2.05
C LYS A 211 0.33 -27.44 -3.43
N GLU A 212 -0.69 -26.58 -3.52
CA GLU A 212 -1.18 -26.06 -4.80
C GLU A 212 -0.09 -25.31 -5.58
N TRP A 213 0.78 -24.57 -4.88
CA TRP A 213 1.85 -23.82 -5.53
C TRP A 213 3.09 -24.67 -5.85
N SER A 214 3.26 -25.80 -5.16
CA SER A 214 4.38 -26.74 -5.37
C SER A 214 4.05 -27.89 -6.33
N GLY A 215 2.77 -28.26 -6.45
CA GLY A 215 2.27 -29.44 -7.18
C GLY A 215 1.74 -29.14 -8.58
N GLY A 216 2.32 -28.16 -9.28
CA GLY A 216 2.09 -27.98 -10.71
C GLY A 216 2.76 -29.10 -11.51
N ASP A 217 2.22 -30.32 -11.45
CA ASP A 217 2.67 -31.49 -12.21
C ASP A 217 2.20 -31.46 -13.69
N GLY A 218 1.83 -30.29 -14.20
CA GLY A 218 1.42 -30.07 -15.58
C GLY A 218 2.55 -29.44 -16.40
N GLU A 219 3.06 -30.20 -17.36
CA GLU A 219 3.85 -29.69 -18.48
C GLU A 219 3.05 -28.59 -19.20
N GLY A 220 3.38 -27.33 -18.90
CA GLY A 220 2.75 -26.16 -19.53
C GLY A 220 1.95 -25.29 -18.56
N ASP A 221 2.63 -24.49 -17.75
CA ASP A 221 2.54 -23.02 -17.84
C ASP A 221 3.39 -22.41 -16.71
N THR A 222 4.69 -22.25 -16.97
CA THR A 222 5.63 -21.48 -16.14
C THR A 222 5.38 -19.98 -16.24
N THR A 223 4.14 -19.51 -16.45
CA THR A 223 3.87 -18.09 -16.26
C THR A 223 3.96 -17.78 -14.77
N SER A 224 5.03 -17.05 -14.47
CA SER A 224 5.40 -16.34 -13.25
C SER A 224 4.29 -15.37 -12.81
N SER A 225 3.09 -15.90 -12.55
CA SER A 225 1.89 -15.16 -12.21
C SER A 225 2.08 -14.64 -10.79
N ARG A 226 2.33 -13.33 -10.69
CA ARG A 226 2.56 -12.65 -9.41
C ARG A 226 1.37 -12.89 -8.51
N LYS A 227 1.61 -13.58 -7.39
CA LYS A 227 0.59 -13.83 -6.38
C LYS A 227 0.46 -12.60 -5.48
N GLU A 228 -0.77 -12.24 -5.13
CA GLU A 228 -1.06 -11.18 -4.17
C GLU A 228 -1.93 -11.72 -3.04
N PHE A 229 -1.55 -11.42 -1.80
CA PHE A 229 -2.35 -11.63 -0.62
C PHE A 229 -3.04 -10.32 -0.23
N LEU A 230 -4.36 -10.33 -0.18
CA LEU A 230 -5.17 -9.26 0.36
C LEU A 230 -5.72 -9.77 1.69
N VAL A 231 -5.19 -9.26 2.80
CA VAL A 231 -5.53 -9.69 4.16
C VAL A 231 -6.43 -8.63 4.79
N PHE A 232 -7.61 -9.05 5.24
CA PHE A 232 -8.62 -8.23 5.86
C PHE A 232 -8.69 -8.52 7.35
N LEU A 233 -8.68 -7.47 8.16
CA LEU A 233 -8.79 -7.58 9.61
C LEU A 233 -9.43 -6.32 10.20
N GLY A 234 -10.31 -6.48 11.17
CA GLY A 234 -10.98 -5.36 11.83
C GLY A 234 -10.11 -4.66 12.87
N ASP A 235 -10.61 -3.52 13.35
CA ASP A 235 -10.05 -2.78 14.49
C ASP A 235 -10.49 -3.37 15.84
N ASP A 236 -10.78 -2.55 16.85
CA ASP A 236 -11.33 -3.02 18.13
C ASP A 236 -12.79 -3.46 18.06
N LYS A 237 -13.51 -3.15 16.98
CA LYS A 237 -14.89 -3.58 16.73
C LYS A 237 -14.97 -4.85 15.87
N GLY A 238 -13.89 -5.19 15.16
CA GLY A 238 -13.88 -6.32 14.23
C GLY A 238 -14.43 -5.95 12.85
N LEU A 239 -14.57 -6.98 12.00
CA LEU A 239 -15.25 -6.85 10.70
C LEU A 239 -16.73 -7.19 10.90
N GLU A 240 -17.59 -6.40 10.29
CA GLU A 240 -19.04 -6.64 10.32
C GLU A 240 -19.45 -7.59 9.20
N ASN A 241 -20.64 -8.19 9.32
CA ASN A 241 -21.16 -9.09 8.28
C ASN A 241 -21.26 -8.41 6.90
N GLU A 242 -21.52 -7.10 6.89
CA GLU A 242 -21.53 -6.28 5.67
C GLU A 242 -20.14 -6.22 5.03
N ASP A 243 -19.07 -6.06 5.82
CA ASP A 243 -17.69 -6.06 5.33
C ASP A 243 -17.34 -7.43 4.74
N SER A 244 -17.65 -8.53 5.44
CA SER A 244 -17.41 -9.89 4.95
C SER A 244 -18.14 -10.17 3.64
N SER A 245 -19.40 -9.77 3.54
CA SER A 245 -20.22 -9.94 2.32
C SER A 245 -19.62 -9.17 1.14
N LEU A 246 -19.20 -7.93 1.38
CA LEU A 246 -18.54 -7.08 0.39
C LEU A 246 -17.21 -7.69 -0.07
N ILE A 247 -16.38 -8.19 0.85
CA ILE A 247 -15.10 -8.83 0.53
C ILE A 247 -15.34 -10.08 -0.34
N GLN A 248 -16.35 -10.89 0.01
CA GLN A 248 -16.70 -12.10 -0.75
C GLN A 248 -17.23 -11.75 -2.15
N GLU A 249 -18.11 -10.75 -2.28
CA GLU A 249 -18.61 -10.27 -3.57
C GLU A 249 -17.46 -9.78 -4.46
N MET A 250 -16.55 -8.99 -3.89
CA MET A 250 -15.38 -8.48 -4.59
C MET A 250 -14.45 -9.61 -5.05
N ALA A 251 -14.26 -10.66 -4.24
CA ALA A 251 -13.51 -11.84 -4.63
C ALA A 251 -14.13 -12.53 -5.85
N SER A 252 -15.46 -12.70 -5.86
CA SER A 252 -16.18 -13.27 -7.00
C SER A 252 -16.02 -12.43 -8.27
N LYS A 253 -16.06 -11.09 -8.17
CA LYS A 253 -15.89 -10.19 -9.32
C LYS A 253 -14.52 -10.31 -9.98
N VAL A 254 -13.45 -10.52 -9.20
CA VAL A 254 -12.08 -10.60 -9.75
C VAL A 254 -11.58 -12.02 -9.99
N ARG A 255 -12.49 -13.01 -9.93
CA ARG A 255 -12.13 -14.45 -9.93
C ARG A 255 -11.01 -14.75 -8.91
N GLY A 256 -11.08 -14.05 -7.79
CA GLY A 256 -10.18 -14.19 -6.65
C GLY A 256 -10.64 -15.30 -5.73
N ARG A 257 -9.72 -15.85 -4.95
CA ARG A 257 -10.04 -16.87 -3.95
C ARG A 257 -10.26 -16.21 -2.60
N TYR A 258 -11.43 -16.38 -2.03
CA TYR A 258 -11.77 -15.89 -0.70
C TYR A 258 -11.65 -17.01 0.34
N HIS A 259 -10.96 -16.70 1.45
CA HIS A 259 -10.75 -17.62 2.56
C HIS A 259 -10.97 -16.90 3.89
N LYS A 260 -11.79 -17.51 4.75
CA LYS A 260 -11.93 -17.09 6.15
C LYS A 260 -10.98 -17.93 7.00
N VAL A 261 -10.03 -17.29 7.69
CA VAL A 261 -8.88 -17.95 8.33
C VAL A 261 -8.73 -17.52 9.79
N ALA A 262 -8.51 -18.49 10.67
CA ALA A 262 -8.25 -18.29 12.08
C ALA A 262 -6.75 -18.43 12.40
N LEU A 263 -6.19 -17.46 13.13
CA LEU A 263 -4.78 -17.48 13.57
C LEU A 263 -4.55 -18.26 14.89
N GLY A 264 -5.62 -18.60 15.59
CA GLY A 264 -5.57 -19.29 16.88
C GLY A 264 -6.91 -19.23 17.61
N SER A 265 -6.96 -19.80 18.82
CA SER A 265 -8.17 -19.89 19.64
C SER A 265 -8.53 -18.61 20.41
N SER A 266 -7.64 -17.62 20.43
CA SER A 266 -7.80 -16.38 21.18
C SER A 266 -8.01 -15.18 20.25
N MET A 267 -8.84 -14.23 20.69
CA MET A 267 -8.95 -12.94 20.00
C MET A 267 -7.67 -12.13 20.22
N LEU A 268 -6.99 -11.81 19.13
CA LEU A 268 -5.74 -11.05 19.14
C LEU A 268 -5.99 -9.59 18.74
N LEU A 269 -5.10 -8.70 19.15
CA LEU A 269 -5.07 -7.35 18.60
C LEU A 269 -4.78 -7.40 17.10
N ALA A 270 -5.38 -6.49 16.32
CA ALA A 270 -5.16 -6.40 14.87
C ALA A 270 -3.67 -6.38 14.50
N SER A 271 -2.85 -5.62 15.23
CA SER A 271 -1.41 -5.58 15.03
C SER A 271 -0.72 -6.92 15.27
N HIS A 272 -1.16 -7.70 16.27
CA HIS A 272 -0.65 -9.04 16.54
C HIS A 272 -1.04 -10.01 15.43
N CYS A 273 -2.27 -9.92 14.92
CA CYS A 273 -2.72 -10.70 13.77
C CYS A 273 -1.81 -10.50 12.56
N ILE A 274 -1.45 -9.24 12.27
CA ILE A 274 -0.54 -8.91 11.17
C ILE A 274 0.85 -9.53 11.39
N VAL A 275 1.40 -9.42 12.60
CA VAL A 275 2.73 -9.98 12.93
C VAL A 275 2.74 -11.50 12.77
N VAL A 276 1.73 -12.19 13.31
CA VAL A 276 1.59 -13.65 13.18
C VAL A 276 1.42 -14.06 11.73
N MET A 277 0.55 -13.37 10.97
CA MET A 277 0.35 -13.64 9.54
C MET A 277 1.65 -13.43 8.75
N ASN A 278 2.38 -12.35 9.03
CA ASN A 278 3.70 -12.10 8.42
C ASN A 278 4.70 -13.22 8.72
N PHE A 279 4.77 -13.67 9.97
CA PHE A 279 5.64 -14.76 10.40
C PHE A 279 5.30 -16.07 9.69
N LEU A 280 4.02 -16.42 9.60
CA LEU A 280 3.56 -17.64 8.94
C LEU A 280 3.79 -17.60 7.43
N LEU A 281 3.50 -16.47 6.78
CA LEU A 281 3.80 -16.26 5.36
C LEU A 281 5.30 -16.35 5.08
N ASP A 282 6.15 -15.76 5.95
CA ASP A 282 7.60 -15.88 5.86
C ASP A 282 8.07 -17.34 6.03
N SER A 283 7.49 -18.06 6.99
CA SER A 283 7.97 -19.41 7.36
C SER A 283 7.48 -20.51 6.42
N MET A 284 6.27 -20.37 5.86
CA MET A 284 5.60 -21.43 5.11
C MET A 284 5.59 -21.21 3.60
N LEU A 285 5.49 -19.96 3.15
CA LEU A 285 5.31 -19.62 1.73
C LEU A 285 6.44 -18.77 1.15
N HIS A 286 7.29 -18.13 1.96
CA HIS A 286 8.27 -17.17 1.46
C HIS A 286 9.69 -17.44 1.95
N ALA A 287 10.44 -18.25 1.22
CA ALA A 287 11.83 -18.57 1.51
C ALA A 287 12.82 -17.73 0.68
N CYS A 288 12.66 -16.40 0.61
CA CYS A 288 13.68 -15.59 -0.05
C CYS A 288 14.95 -15.56 0.81
N PRO A 289 16.10 -16.06 0.31
CA PRO A 289 17.32 -16.09 1.09
C PRO A 289 17.68 -14.66 1.50
N GLN A 290 18.16 -14.52 2.73
CA GLN A 290 18.65 -13.27 3.30
C GLN A 290 19.81 -12.60 2.50
N ARG A 291 20.15 -13.09 1.30
CA ARG A 291 21.19 -12.53 0.42
C ARG A 291 20.75 -11.29 -0.38
N LEU A 292 19.49 -10.85 -0.26
CA LEU A 292 19.10 -9.49 -0.68
C LEU A 292 19.64 -8.39 0.23
N TRP A 293 20.23 -8.77 1.37
CA TRP A 293 20.68 -7.83 2.41
C TRP A 293 22.18 -7.54 2.36
N ASP A 294 22.95 -8.17 1.46
CA ASP A 294 24.34 -7.77 1.11
C ASP A 294 24.39 -6.52 0.20
N GLY A 295 23.40 -5.62 0.37
CA GLY A 295 23.14 -4.47 -0.49
C GLY A 295 22.07 -4.76 -1.55
N PRO A 296 21.42 -3.72 -2.11
CA PRO A 296 20.58 -3.91 -3.29
C PRO A 296 21.49 -4.49 -4.36
N GLY A 297 21.27 -5.76 -4.74
CA GLY A 297 22.08 -6.41 -5.78
C GLY A 297 22.26 -5.47 -6.97
N LYS A 298 23.41 -5.52 -7.64
CA LYS A 298 23.79 -4.55 -8.70
C LYS A 298 22.66 -4.26 -9.71
N LEU A 299 21.79 -5.25 -9.95
CA LEU A 299 20.58 -5.14 -10.77
C LEU A 299 19.45 -4.29 -10.16
N VAL A 300 19.13 -4.44 -8.87
CA VAL A 300 18.15 -3.57 -8.16
C VAL A 300 18.64 -2.13 -8.16
N GLU A 301 19.94 -1.92 -7.94
CA GLU A 301 20.51 -0.58 -7.97
C GLU A 301 20.54 0.00 -9.39
N LYS A 302 20.85 -0.82 -10.41
CA LYS A 302 20.76 -0.44 -11.82
C LYS A 302 19.33 -0.09 -12.22
N ARG A 303 18.32 -0.88 -11.82
CA ARG A 303 16.89 -0.60 -12.06
C ARG A 303 16.45 0.67 -11.32
N ARG A 304 16.88 0.88 -10.06
CA ARG A 304 16.63 2.14 -9.33
C ARG A 304 17.23 3.34 -10.07
N LYS A 305 18.48 3.23 -10.54
CA LYS A 305 19.15 4.27 -11.34
C LYS A 305 18.44 4.52 -12.67
N GLN A 306 18.00 3.47 -13.36
CA GLN A 306 17.24 3.58 -14.62
C GLN A 306 15.87 4.22 -14.41
N THR A 307 15.12 3.81 -13.38
CA THR A 307 13.82 4.41 -13.04
C THR A 307 13.98 5.87 -12.64
N GLN A 308 15.01 6.22 -11.86
CA GLN A 308 15.33 7.61 -11.52
C GLN A 308 15.75 8.42 -12.76
N ALA A 309 16.53 7.85 -13.67
CA ALA A 309 16.92 8.50 -14.92
C ALA A 309 15.72 8.76 -15.84
N ARG A 310 14.82 7.79 -15.99
CA ARG A 310 13.56 7.95 -16.74
C ARG A 310 12.69 9.07 -16.15
N ARG A 311 12.57 9.14 -14.82
CA ARG A 311 11.84 10.22 -14.12
C ARG A 311 12.47 11.60 -14.34
N LYS A 312 13.80 11.71 -14.26
CA LYS A 312 14.51 12.97 -14.56
C LYS A 312 14.34 13.39 -16.02
N LYS A 313 14.33 12.43 -16.95
CA LYS A 313 14.11 12.71 -18.37
C LYS A 313 12.69 13.24 -18.62
N HIS A 314 11.67 12.61 -18.03
CA HIS A 314 10.28 13.08 -18.12
C HIS A 314 10.04 14.44 -17.44
N GLN A 315 10.69 14.73 -16.30
CA GLN A 315 10.62 16.06 -15.69
C GLN A 315 11.27 17.14 -16.56
N LYS A 316 12.37 16.82 -17.27
CA LYS A 316 13.02 17.77 -18.19
C LYS A 316 12.22 17.99 -19.47
N THR A 317 11.54 16.98 -19.99
CA THR A 317 10.73 17.09 -21.22
C THR A 317 9.34 17.69 -20.95
N GLY A 318 8.79 17.55 -19.74
CA GLY A 318 7.49 18.13 -19.37
C GLY A 318 7.51 19.65 -19.14
N THR A 319 8.69 20.27 -19.01
CA THR A 319 8.84 21.72 -18.81
C THR A 319 9.15 22.51 -20.09
N ALA A 320 9.13 21.87 -21.26
CA ALA A 320 9.49 22.49 -22.54
C ALA A 320 8.29 22.87 -23.44
N SER A 321 7.04 22.69 -22.98
CA SER A 321 5.85 22.95 -23.80
C SER A 321 5.18 24.32 -23.60
N GLU A 322 5.71 25.19 -22.74
CA GLU A 322 5.16 26.54 -22.53
C GLU A 322 6.27 27.58 -22.62
N ARG A 323 6.68 27.87 -23.86
CA ARG A 323 7.29 29.15 -24.25
C ARG A 323 7.40 29.24 -25.77
N CYS A 324 6.32 29.67 -26.41
CA CYS A 324 6.39 30.44 -27.65
C CYS A 324 5.60 31.73 -27.43
N THR A 325 6.35 32.79 -27.12
CA THR A 325 5.94 34.18 -27.27
C THR A 325 5.93 34.52 -28.76
N ASP A 326 4.89 35.18 -29.24
CA ASP A 326 4.94 35.92 -30.52
C ASP A 326 4.77 37.43 -30.20
N PRO A 327 5.83 38.25 -30.33
CA PRO A 327 5.75 39.68 -30.13
C PRO A 327 5.81 40.39 -31.50
N ASN A 328 4.68 40.52 -32.18
CA ASN A 328 4.45 41.56 -33.20
C ASN A 328 3.06 41.38 -33.80
N MET A 329 2.13 42.29 -33.50
CA MET A 329 0.99 42.67 -34.35
C MET A 329 0.24 43.81 -33.65
N LEU A 330 0.81 45.02 -33.73
CA LEU A 330 0.11 46.29 -33.51
C LEU A 330 0.80 47.34 -34.39
N LYS A 331 0.33 47.43 -35.63
CA LYS A 331 0.37 48.65 -36.44
C LYS A 331 -0.97 48.77 -37.15
N ASP A 332 -1.77 49.69 -36.61
CA ASP A 332 -2.94 50.39 -37.14
C ASP A 332 -2.71 50.95 -38.57
N PRO A 333 -3.76 51.33 -39.33
CA PRO A 333 -5.05 51.90 -38.88
C PRO A 333 -6.33 51.12 -39.19
#